data_AF-A0A256YSE1-F1
#
_entry.id   AF-A0A256YSE1-F1
#
_cell.length_a   1.000
_cell.length_b   1.000
_cell.length_c   1.000
_cell.angle_alpha   90.00
_cell.angle_beta   90.00
_cell.angle_gamma   90.00
#
_symmetry.space_group_name_H-M   'P 1'
#
loop_
_entity.id
_entity.type
_entity.pdbx_description
1 polymer ?
#
loop_
_entity_poly.entity_id
_entity_poly.type
_entity_poly.pdbx_seq_one_letter_code
_entity_poly.pdbx_strand_id
1 'polypeptide(L)'
;MPLEKIGFEDSLKKLVVPELCVGCGSCVAFCPMKCLEYSDGLPRLVGRCTECGICFQVCPSCGPPQEEIERLIFGRERRREEEFGVYRRVVVAQTTDRRIREVCQDGGLVTSLLTFALEEDVALNVRPRGRLDRGGYRLMRQRGETSEAGSEAGHNG
;
A
#
# COMPACT_ATOMS: atom_id res chain seq x y z
N MET A 1 -6.22 9.92 16.28
CA MET A 1 -7.59 10.37 15.96
C MET A 1 -8.57 9.36 16.51
N PRO A 2 -9.57 9.75 17.32
CA PRO A 2 -10.55 8.81 17.85
C PRO A 2 -11.33 8.17 16.69
N LEU A 3 -11.61 6.87 16.79
CA LEU A 3 -12.49 6.18 15.84
C LEU A 3 -13.92 6.66 16.05
N GLU A 4 -14.36 7.60 15.22
CA GLU A 4 -15.77 7.97 15.17
C GLU A 4 -16.55 6.78 14.64
N LYS A 5 -17.50 6.30 15.46
CA LYS A 5 -18.36 5.18 15.08
C LYS A 5 -19.35 5.66 14.03
N ILE A 6 -19.05 5.33 12.78
CA ILE A 6 -19.89 5.67 11.63
C ILE A 6 -20.08 4.44 10.75
N GLY A 7 -21.32 4.20 10.34
CA GLY A 7 -21.72 3.13 9.43
C GLY A 7 -21.26 3.38 7.99
N PHE A 8 -21.14 2.31 7.20
CA PHE A 8 -20.84 2.43 5.78
C PHE A 8 -21.90 3.26 5.03
N GLU A 9 -23.17 3.11 5.41
CA GLU A 9 -24.28 3.83 4.76
C GLU A 9 -24.22 5.33 5.03
N ASP A 10 -23.94 5.73 6.27
CA ASP A 10 -23.88 7.13 6.68
C ASP A 10 -22.55 7.81 6.31
N SER A 11 -21.49 7.03 6.07
CA SER A 11 -20.18 7.52 5.65
C SER A 11 -19.96 7.39 4.15
N LEU A 12 -19.27 6.34 3.70
CA LEU A 12 -18.77 6.19 2.34
C LEU A 12 -19.91 6.20 1.31
N LYS A 13 -21.00 5.48 1.56
CA LYS A 13 -22.11 5.37 0.60
C LYS A 13 -22.73 6.73 0.26
N LYS A 14 -22.79 7.63 1.25
CA LYS A 14 -23.37 8.97 1.10
C LYS A 14 -22.36 10.01 0.66
N LEU A 15 -21.15 9.99 1.22
CA LEU A 15 -20.17 11.07 1.09
C LEU A 15 -19.13 10.83 -0.02
N VAL A 16 -18.84 9.57 -0.35
CA VAL A 16 -17.68 9.21 -1.19
C VAL A 16 -18.09 8.46 -2.45
N VAL A 17 -18.91 7.42 -2.32
CA VAL A 17 -19.34 6.53 -3.41
C VAL A 17 -19.89 7.29 -4.63
N PRO A 18 -20.68 8.37 -4.50
CA PRO A 18 -21.27 9.05 -5.65
C PRO A 18 -20.26 9.74 -6.59
N GLU A 19 -19.22 10.38 -6.04
CA GLU A 19 -18.36 11.30 -6.83
C GLU A 19 -16.86 11.18 -6.55
N LEU A 20 -16.47 10.64 -5.38
CA LEU A 20 -15.07 10.63 -4.92
C LEU A 20 -14.47 9.22 -4.89
N CYS A 21 -15.25 8.19 -5.20
CA CYS A 21 -14.78 6.81 -5.16
C CYS A 21 -13.92 6.47 -6.38
N VAL A 22 -12.66 6.13 -6.13
CA VAL A 22 -11.69 5.73 -7.17
C VAL A 22 -11.61 4.21 -7.35
N GLY A 23 -12.49 3.45 -6.70
CA GLY A 23 -12.56 2.00 -6.87
C GLY A 23 -11.34 1.22 -6.35
N CYS A 24 -10.66 1.70 -5.31
CA CYS A 24 -9.45 1.04 -4.78
C CYS A 24 -9.74 -0.25 -4.00
N GLY A 25 -10.97 -0.47 -3.55
CA GLY A 25 -11.37 -1.68 -2.81
C GLY A 25 -10.92 -1.76 -1.34
N SER A 26 -10.25 -0.74 -0.78
CA SER A 26 -9.75 -0.76 0.60
C SER A 26 -10.85 -1.01 1.64
N CYS A 27 -12.02 -0.39 1.47
CA CYS A 27 -13.14 -0.56 2.40
C CYS A 27 -13.61 -2.02 2.52
N VAL A 28 -13.59 -2.77 1.42
CA VAL A 28 -13.95 -4.20 1.37
C VAL A 28 -12.85 -5.04 2.03
N ALA A 29 -11.59 -4.77 1.68
CA ALA A 29 -10.44 -5.53 2.19
C ALA A 29 -10.25 -5.42 3.71
N PHE A 30 -10.51 -4.24 4.28
CA PHE A 30 -10.31 -3.98 5.71
C PHE A 30 -11.58 -4.10 6.55
N CYS A 31 -12.73 -4.49 5.97
CA CYS A 31 -13.96 -4.66 6.73
C CYS A 31 -13.85 -5.86 7.69
N PRO A 32 -13.84 -5.67 9.02
CA PRO A 32 -13.70 -6.79 9.96
C PRO A 32 -14.91 -7.73 9.94
N MET A 33 -16.08 -7.19 9.62
CA MET A 33 -17.33 -7.95 9.54
C MET A 33 -17.53 -8.64 8.19
N LYS A 34 -16.65 -8.37 7.21
CA LYS A 34 -16.79 -8.86 5.83
C LYS A 34 -18.20 -8.66 5.27
N CYS A 35 -18.83 -7.53 5.63
CA CYS A 35 -20.21 -7.22 5.23
C CYS A 35 -20.29 -6.37 3.96
N LEU A 36 -19.16 -6.07 3.32
CA LEU A 36 -19.06 -5.32 2.08
C LEU A 36 -18.60 -6.24 0.95
N GLU A 37 -19.20 -6.09 -0.22
CA GLU A 37 -18.77 -6.71 -1.48
C GLU A 37 -18.40 -5.64 -2.50
N TYR A 38 -17.56 -6.01 -3.46
CA TYR A 38 -17.15 -5.12 -4.55
C TYR A 38 -17.82 -5.58 -5.85
N SER A 39 -18.74 -4.77 -6.37
CA SER A 39 -19.54 -5.09 -7.56
C SER A 39 -19.72 -3.84 -8.42
N ASP A 40 -19.67 -3.99 -9.74
CA ASP A 40 -19.80 -2.88 -10.69
C ASP A 40 -18.82 -1.71 -10.41
N GLY A 41 -17.61 -2.03 -9.92
CA GLY A 41 -16.61 -1.02 -9.59
C GLY A 41 -16.89 -0.23 -8.31
N LEU A 42 -17.88 -0.62 -7.50
CA LEU A 42 -18.27 0.08 -6.28
C LEU A 42 -18.48 -0.89 -5.09
N PRO A 43 -18.20 -0.44 -3.85
CA PRO A 43 -18.53 -1.23 -2.67
C PRO A 43 -20.04 -1.21 -2.41
N ARG A 44 -20.61 -2.36 -2.04
CA ARG A 44 -22.01 -2.52 -1.61
C ARG A 44 -22.09 -3.25 -0.28
N LEU A 45 -23.05 -2.85 0.55
CA LEU A 45 -23.35 -3.52 1.82
C LEU A 45 -24.22 -4.75 1.56
N VAL A 46 -23.75 -5.92 1.95
CA VAL A 46 -24.44 -7.22 1.78
C VAL A 46 -24.70 -7.94 3.10
N GLY A 47 -24.08 -7.48 4.19
CA GLY A 47 -24.22 -8.05 5.53
C GLY A 47 -24.51 -7.01 6.60
N ARG A 48 -24.41 -7.42 7.87
CA ARG A 48 -24.64 -6.53 9.01
C ARG A 48 -23.41 -5.67 9.30
N CYS A 49 -23.55 -4.34 9.18
CA CYS A 49 -22.53 -3.38 9.62
C CYS A 49 -22.61 -3.19 11.14
N THR A 50 -21.45 -3.04 11.79
CA THR A 50 -21.33 -2.72 13.23
C THR A 50 -20.87 -1.28 13.47
N GLU A 51 -20.87 -0.45 12.42
CA GLU A 51 -20.54 0.98 12.49
C GLU A 51 -19.16 1.26 13.07
N CYS A 52 -18.19 0.39 12.79
CA CYS A 52 -16.83 0.51 13.31
C CYS A 52 -16.01 1.68 12.72
N GLY A 53 -16.49 2.36 11.67
CA GLY A 53 -15.80 3.51 11.04
C GLY A 53 -14.51 3.18 10.26
N ILE A 54 -13.99 1.96 10.32
CA ILE A 54 -12.71 1.58 9.67
C ILE A 54 -12.72 1.88 8.17
N CYS A 55 -13.82 1.57 7.49
CA CYS A 55 -13.94 1.80 6.05
C CYS A 55 -13.75 3.29 5.67
N PHE A 56 -14.23 4.22 6.50
CA PHE A 56 -14.06 5.65 6.31
C PHE A 56 -12.60 6.07 6.52
N GLN A 57 -11.94 5.55 7.56
CA GLN A 57 -10.55 5.86 7.89
C GLN A 57 -9.54 5.39 6.83
N VAL A 58 -9.78 4.23 6.21
CA VAL A 58 -8.88 3.69 5.17
C VAL A 58 -9.18 4.25 3.77
N CYS A 59 -10.20 5.10 3.65
CA CYS A 59 -10.56 5.69 2.36
C CYS A 59 -9.55 6.79 2.00
N PRO A 60 -8.86 6.69 0.85
CA PRO A 60 -7.89 7.71 0.44
C PRO A 60 -8.56 9.08 0.22
N SER A 61 -9.83 9.10 -0.17
CA SER A 61 -10.60 10.33 -0.38
C SER A 61 -11.05 11.01 0.92
N CYS A 62 -10.92 10.35 2.07
CA CYS A 62 -11.28 10.90 3.39
C CYS A 62 -10.05 11.29 4.23
N GLY A 63 -8.86 11.26 3.62
CA GLY A 63 -7.61 11.62 4.27
C GLY A 63 -7.51 13.11 4.62
N PRO A 64 -6.41 13.51 5.28
CA PRO A 64 -6.15 14.91 5.57
C PRO A 64 -6.04 15.73 4.28
N PRO A 65 -6.29 17.05 4.35
CA PRO A 65 -6.08 17.94 3.21
C PRO A 65 -4.68 17.80 2.63
N GLN A 66 -4.57 17.95 1.32
CA GLN A 66 -3.32 17.79 0.58
C GLN A 66 -2.19 18.65 1.17
N GLU A 67 -2.49 19.88 1.59
CA GLU A 67 -1.54 20.84 2.15
C GLU A 67 -0.94 20.36 3.48
N GLU A 68 -1.71 19.61 4.28
CA GLU A 68 -1.23 19.03 5.54
C GLU A 68 -0.23 17.90 5.27
N ILE A 69 -0.54 17.03 4.30
CA ILE A 69 0.36 15.96 3.84
C ILE A 69 1.66 16.56 3.31
N GLU A 70 1.56 17.62 2.50
CA GLU A 70 2.73 18.28 1.92
C GLU A 70 3.63 18.91 2.99
N ARG A 71 3.05 19.63 3.96
CA ARG A 71 3.82 20.17 5.08
C ARG A 71 4.47 19.07 5.92
N LEU A 72 3.77 17.96 6.16
CA LEU A 72 4.29 16.84 6.94
C LEU A 72 5.48 16.15 6.24
N ILE A 73 5.37 15.87 4.95
CA ILE A 73 6.35 15.08 4.21
C ILE A 73 7.50 15.95 3.68
N PHE A 74 7.19 17.16 3.18
CA PHE A 74 8.15 18.02 2.47
C PHE A 74 8.52 19.29 3.24
N GLY A 75 7.86 19.59 4.36
CA GLY A 75 8.10 20.80 5.16
C GLY A 75 7.59 22.10 4.52
N ARG A 76 6.87 22.02 3.40
CA ARG A 76 6.28 23.15 2.70
C ARG A 76 5.10 22.71 1.83
N GLU A 77 4.30 23.67 1.40
CA GLU A 77 3.25 23.47 0.39
C GLU A 77 3.80 23.65 -1.03
N ARG A 78 3.11 23.06 -2.01
CA ARG A 78 3.35 23.30 -3.42
C ARG A 78 2.99 24.74 -3.83
N ARG A 79 3.73 25.28 -4.78
CA ARG A 79 3.41 26.56 -5.44
C ARG A 79 2.39 26.32 -6.57
N ARG A 80 1.74 27.39 -7.03
CA ARG A 80 0.74 27.31 -8.11
C ARG A 80 1.33 26.81 -9.42
N GLU A 81 2.60 27.07 -9.66
CA GLU A 81 3.34 26.66 -10.86
C GLU A 81 3.82 25.19 -10.78
N GLU A 82 3.76 24.57 -9.61
CA GLU A 82 4.21 23.18 -9.39
C GLU A 82 3.08 22.18 -9.71
N GLU A 83 2.80 21.99 -11.01
CA GLU A 83 1.72 21.12 -11.49
C GLU A 83 1.87 19.65 -11.05
N PHE A 84 3.11 19.18 -10.88
CA PHE A 84 3.44 17.82 -10.43
C PHE A 84 3.51 17.67 -8.89
N GLY A 85 3.15 18.70 -8.13
CA GLY A 85 3.32 18.73 -6.68
C GLY A 85 4.72 19.15 -6.24
N VAL A 86 5.07 18.96 -4.97
CA VAL A 86 6.36 19.39 -4.42
C VAL A 86 7.51 18.53 -4.98
N TYR A 87 8.43 19.13 -5.74
CA TYR A 87 9.63 18.45 -6.25
C TYR A 87 10.92 19.26 -6.04
N ARG A 88 12.07 18.58 -6.15
CA ARG A 88 13.40 19.24 -6.20
C ARG A 88 13.94 19.31 -7.62
N ARG A 89 13.76 18.24 -8.40
CA ARG A 89 14.17 18.11 -9.81
C ARG A 89 13.25 17.11 -10.51
N VAL A 90 13.00 17.34 -11.80
CA VAL A 90 12.33 16.40 -12.69
C VAL A 90 13.36 15.98 -13.75
N VAL A 91 13.57 14.68 -13.90
CA VAL A 91 14.57 14.12 -14.82
C VAL A 91 13.98 12.93 -15.56
N VAL A 92 14.48 12.67 -16.76
CA VAL A 92 14.19 11.45 -17.53
C VAL A 92 15.39 10.53 -17.40
N ALA A 93 15.16 9.27 -17.04
CA ALA A 93 16.22 8.29 -16.80
C ALA A 93 15.79 6.91 -17.32
N GLN A 94 16.78 6.07 -17.63
CA GLN A 94 16.60 4.68 -18.06
C GLN A 94 17.69 3.81 -17.43
N THR A 95 17.36 2.56 -17.11
CA THR A 95 18.32 1.58 -16.63
C THR A 95 19.45 1.34 -17.62
N THR A 96 20.69 1.19 -17.13
CA THR A 96 21.84 0.75 -17.91
C THR A 96 22.06 -0.77 -17.85
N ASP A 97 21.40 -1.49 -16.93
CA ASP A 97 21.48 -2.95 -16.84
C ASP A 97 20.64 -3.57 -17.96
N ARG A 98 21.32 -4.30 -18.86
CA ARG A 98 20.69 -4.96 -20.01
C ARG A 98 19.63 -5.97 -19.59
N ARG A 99 19.86 -6.70 -18.49
CA ARG A 99 18.93 -7.73 -17.99
C ARG A 99 17.59 -7.11 -17.58
N ILE A 100 17.64 -5.94 -16.92
CA ILE A 100 16.44 -5.20 -16.54
C ILE A 100 15.80 -4.58 -17.78
N ARG A 101 16.60 -3.99 -18.67
CA ARG A 101 16.11 -3.34 -19.89
C ARG A 101 15.28 -4.26 -20.79
N GLU A 102 15.62 -5.55 -20.83
CA GLU A 102 14.92 -6.55 -21.64
C GLU A 102 13.50 -6.87 -21.17
N VAL A 103 13.20 -6.71 -19.87
CA VAL A 103 11.92 -7.12 -19.27
C VAL A 103 11.16 -6.00 -18.57
N CYS A 104 11.77 -4.82 -18.42
CA CYS A 104 11.18 -3.72 -17.68
C CYS A 104 10.03 -3.02 -18.43
N GLN A 105 9.16 -2.39 -17.65
CA GLN A 105 8.26 -1.34 -18.13
C GLN A 105 8.92 0.04 -17.93
N ASP A 106 8.62 0.99 -18.81
CA ASP A 106 8.95 2.41 -18.65
C ASP A 106 10.44 2.69 -18.35
N GLY A 107 11.34 1.93 -18.96
CA GLY A 107 12.78 2.11 -18.86
C GLY A 107 13.44 1.56 -17.58
N GLY A 108 12.70 0.86 -16.71
CA GLY A 108 13.27 0.02 -15.66
C GLY A 108 13.88 0.75 -14.46
N LEU A 109 13.61 2.04 -14.30
CA LEU A 109 14.15 2.86 -13.21
C LEU A 109 13.78 2.30 -11.83
N VAL A 110 12.50 1.99 -11.61
CA VAL A 110 12.00 1.46 -10.33
C VAL A 110 12.70 0.14 -9.98
N THR A 111 12.79 -0.78 -10.94
CA THR A 111 13.45 -2.07 -10.75
C THR A 111 14.93 -1.87 -10.43
N SER A 112 15.64 -1.01 -11.17
CA SER A 112 17.07 -0.75 -10.90
C SER A 112 17.31 -0.15 -9.53
N LEU A 113 16.48 0.80 -9.08
CA LEU A 113 16.59 1.39 -7.75
C LEU A 113 16.33 0.37 -6.64
N LEU A 114 15.31 -0.49 -6.81
CA LEU A 114 14.99 -1.55 -5.85
C LEU A 114 16.08 -2.63 -5.80
N THR A 115 16.59 -3.07 -6.95
CA THR A 115 17.69 -4.03 -7.03
C THR A 115 18.93 -3.48 -6.33
N PHE A 116 19.32 -2.23 -6.64
CA PHE A 116 20.43 -1.57 -5.98
C PHE A 116 20.25 -1.51 -4.46
N ALA A 117 19.08 -1.07 -3.99
CA ALA A 117 18.82 -0.97 -2.56
C ALA A 117 18.81 -2.33 -1.84
N LEU A 118 18.39 -3.41 -2.51
CA LEU A 118 18.47 -4.77 -1.97
C LEU A 118 19.90 -5.32 -1.94
N GLU A 119 20.73 -4.99 -2.92
CA GLU A 119 22.13 -5.43 -3.01
C GLU A 119 23.02 -4.68 -2.01
N GLU A 120 22.77 -3.38 -1.82
CA GLU A 120 23.55 -2.49 -0.95
C GLU A 120 23.03 -2.44 0.50
N ASP A 121 22.09 -3.32 0.86
CA ASP A 121 21.46 -3.41 2.20
C ASP A 121 20.90 -2.06 2.70
N VAL A 122 20.35 -1.27 1.76
CA VAL A 122 19.63 -0.05 2.10
C VAL A 122 18.25 -0.48 2.60
N ALA A 123 18.05 -0.41 3.91
CA ALA A 123 16.88 -0.93 4.64
C ALA A 123 15.55 -0.75 3.89
N LEU A 124 15.07 -1.84 3.29
CA LEU A 124 13.82 -1.90 2.54
C LEU A 124 12.88 -2.94 3.18
N ASN A 125 11.75 -2.49 3.72
CA ASN A 125 10.62 -3.39 4.01
C ASN A 125 9.80 -3.60 2.74
N VAL A 126 10.34 -4.36 1.77
CA VAL A 126 9.65 -4.66 0.52
C VAL A 126 9.02 -6.05 0.61
N ARG A 127 7.71 -6.13 0.40
CA ARG A 127 7.02 -7.41 0.13
C ARG A 127 6.77 -7.52 -1.38
N PRO A 128 7.64 -8.21 -2.14
CA PRO A 128 7.40 -8.41 -3.56
C PRO A 128 6.17 -9.30 -3.75
N ARG A 129 5.30 -8.93 -4.69
CA ARG A 129 4.15 -9.74 -5.11
C ARG A 129 4.56 -10.56 -6.34
N GLY A 130 5.01 -11.80 -6.13
CA GLY A 130 5.38 -12.74 -7.20
C GLY A 130 6.57 -13.63 -6.84
N ARG A 131 6.58 -14.86 -7.37
CA ARG A 131 7.70 -15.81 -7.24
C ARG A 131 8.69 -15.53 -8.38
N LEU A 132 9.84 -14.96 -8.06
CA LEU A 132 11.00 -14.95 -8.94
C LEU A 132 11.66 -16.32 -8.86
N ASP A 133 11.69 -17.06 -9.96
CA ASP A 133 12.23 -18.41 -9.96
C ASP A 133 13.76 -18.41 -9.87
N ARG A 134 14.23 -19.09 -8.82
CA ARG A 134 15.52 -19.75 -8.62
C ARG A 134 16.79 -18.96 -8.96
N GLY A 135 17.20 -18.13 -8.01
CA GLY A 135 18.60 -17.68 -7.94
C GLY A 135 18.90 -16.55 -6.96
N GLY A 136 18.22 -16.45 -5.81
CA GLY A 136 18.62 -15.46 -4.80
C GLY A 136 17.49 -14.93 -3.93
N TYR A 137 17.22 -15.63 -2.83
CA TYR A 137 16.94 -14.95 -1.56
C TYR A 137 17.47 -15.84 -0.43
N ARG A 138 18.34 -15.31 0.43
CA ARG A 138 18.45 -15.80 1.80
C ARG A 138 17.73 -14.79 2.66
N LEU A 139 16.42 -14.97 2.77
CA LEU A 139 15.56 -14.19 3.66
C LEU A 139 15.83 -14.57 5.12
N MET A 140 15.56 -13.61 6.00
CA MET A 140 15.59 -13.66 7.47
C MET A 140 16.98 -13.64 8.12
N ARG A 141 17.41 -12.43 8.51
CA ARG A 141 18.02 -12.26 9.84
C ARG A 141 17.33 -11.09 10.56
N GLN A 142 16.17 -11.38 11.15
CA GLN A 142 15.81 -10.74 12.40
C GLN A 142 16.95 -11.04 13.39
N ARG A 143 17.79 -10.05 13.70
CA ARG A 143 18.55 -10.10 14.95
C ARG A 143 17.64 -9.58 16.05
N GLY A 144 17.22 -10.49 16.93
CA GLY A 144 16.55 -10.17 18.19
C GLY A 144 15.18 -10.83 18.32
N GLU A 145 15.19 -12.07 18.86
CA GLU A 145 14.20 -12.60 19.81
C GLU A 145 12.74 -12.66 19.33
N THR A 146 12.21 -13.85 19.10
CA THR A 146 11.60 -14.61 20.21
C THR A 146 11.60 -16.10 19.93
N SER A 147 11.99 -16.80 20.98
CA SER A 147 12.07 -18.23 21.16
C SER A 147 10.72 -18.94 21.04
N GLU A 148 10.80 -20.24 20.77
CA GLU A 148 9.76 -21.28 20.96
C GLU A 148 8.72 -21.46 19.86
N ALA A 149 9.07 -22.32 18.90
CA ALA A 149 8.17 -23.39 18.46
C ALA A 149 9.03 -24.56 17.99
N GLY A 150 9.48 -25.35 18.97
CA GLY A 150 10.16 -26.62 18.73
C GLY A 150 9.26 -27.58 17.96
N SER A 151 9.84 -28.14 16.92
CA SER A 151 9.38 -29.34 16.23
C SER A 151 9.66 -30.59 17.06
N GLU A 152 8.68 -31.44 17.27
CA GLU A 152 8.87 -32.90 17.37
C GLU A 152 7.70 -33.53 16.56
N ALA A 153 7.93 -33.93 15.31
CA ALA A 153 8.49 -35.21 14.91
C ALA A 153 7.56 -36.39 15.26
N GLY A 154 6.70 -36.75 14.32
CA GLY A 154 6.08 -38.08 14.30
C GLY A 154 7.09 -39.12 13.80
N HIS A 155 7.44 -40.07 14.67
CA HIS A 155 7.91 -41.39 14.27
C HIS A 155 7.46 -42.46 15.29
N ASN A 156 6.63 -43.36 14.76
CA ASN A 156 6.41 -44.77 15.10
C ASN A 156 5.79 -45.17 16.44
N GLY A 157 4.59 -45.75 16.30
CA GLY A 157 3.91 -46.70 17.20
C GLY A 157 2.75 -47.32 16.45
#